data_AF-A0A9P8NUV1-F1
#
_entry.id   AF-A0A9P8NUV1-F1
#
_cell.length_a   1.000
_cell.length_b   1.000
_cell.length_c   1.000
_cell.angle_alpha   90.00
_cell.angle_beta   90.00
_cell.angle_gamma   90.00
#
_symmetry.space_group_name_H-M   'P 1'
#
loop_
_entity.id
_entity.type
_entity.pdbx_description
1 polymer ?
#
loop_
_entity_poly.entity_id
_entity_poly.type
_entity_poly.pdbx_seq_one_letter_code
_entity_poly.pdbx_strand_id
1 'polypeptide(L)'
;MFRKKDKSAEEAPEEDLDDGNYTQFDLTIDQIDISLSFRKWLSGKGIIDNCSLRGVRGVVDRTHVYWKPGDSALNYKNIHRPGDWEISDFRMQDLLVTMHNPNNFRSFDISVYNCELPLFRKNWLFFDILNGRHINGCYDGALFTIDRVQTTDDFRGERQIGGEVEEYRKVPTHRSRQEIDLTNKTVTRLRIDNLPLEHLNGGMKGPFGWIHKGTVDMIGDVIVPENASTEPATLRDVFKYYTSSEKNESYDAPFIMDFYLRLNNPKASVPLFSNELSYVNSALIRPIVGYINSRKTFIPIYCRVYKQLKDFDGSWTVYDSLLMDDLSVGVYNSFVEYLSDEQFQREKLRKVGFWSLQFMIQLILWSLSAV
;
A
#
# COMPACT_ATOMS: atom_id res chain seq x y z
N MET A 1 44.56 -29.64 48.45
CA MET A 1 45.14 -28.29 48.32
C MET A 1 44.89 -27.83 46.90
N PHE A 2 43.79 -27.11 46.68
CA PHE A 2 43.31 -26.68 45.37
C PHE A 2 44.18 -25.55 44.83
N ARG A 3 44.75 -25.70 43.63
CA ARG A 3 45.49 -24.65 42.92
C ARG A 3 44.61 -24.16 41.77
N LYS A 4 44.30 -22.87 41.81
CA LYS A 4 43.41 -22.11 40.92
C LYS A 4 43.68 -22.40 39.44
N LYS A 5 42.60 -22.67 38.70
CA LYS A 5 42.51 -22.46 37.24
C LYS A 5 42.30 -20.96 37.02
N ASP A 6 43.11 -20.36 36.17
CA ASP A 6 42.96 -18.97 35.75
C ASP A 6 41.57 -18.77 35.11
N LYS A 7 40.84 -17.78 35.63
CA LYS A 7 39.57 -17.34 35.07
C LYS A 7 39.86 -16.70 33.72
N SER A 8 39.30 -17.29 32.67
CA SER A 8 39.05 -16.65 31.38
C SER A 8 38.40 -15.29 31.63
N ALA A 9 38.96 -14.25 31.00
CA ALA A 9 38.43 -12.90 31.02
C ALA A 9 36.95 -12.91 30.62
N GLU A 10 36.08 -12.47 31.54
CA GLU A 10 34.71 -12.09 31.22
C GLU A 10 34.80 -10.91 30.24
N GLU A 11 34.38 -11.13 29.00
CA GLU A 11 34.11 -10.05 28.04
C GLU A 11 33.07 -9.13 28.70
N ALA A 12 33.46 -7.87 28.90
CA ALA A 12 32.55 -6.84 29.37
C ALA A 12 31.38 -6.73 28.38
N PRO A 13 30.13 -6.53 28.84
CA PRO A 13 29.02 -6.28 27.93
C PRO A 13 29.36 -5.05 27.10
N GLU A 14 29.40 -5.21 25.77
CA GLU A 14 29.40 -4.07 24.86
C GLU A 14 28.23 -3.18 25.29
N GLU A 15 28.51 -1.95 25.72
CA GLU A 15 27.46 -0.96 25.87
C GLU A 15 26.76 -0.90 24.50
N ASP A 16 25.47 -1.24 24.45
CA ASP A 16 24.64 -1.13 23.25
C ASP A 16 24.66 0.33 22.78
N LEU A 17 25.70 0.70 22.04
CA LEU A 17 25.84 1.99 21.41
C LEU A 17 24.69 2.10 20.43
N ASP A 18 23.88 3.15 20.61
CA ASP A 18 22.77 3.44 19.73
C ASP A 18 23.27 3.51 18.28
N ASP A 19 22.84 2.55 17.44
CA ASP A 19 23.29 2.43 16.06
C ASP A 19 22.72 3.53 15.16
N GLY A 20 21.77 4.31 15.69
CA GLY A 20 21.11 5.40 14.99
C GLY A 20 20.22 4.94 13.84
N ASN A 21 19.93 3.64 13.70
CA ASN A 21 19.19 3.07 12.58
C ASN A 21 17.66 3.22 12.75
N TYR A 22 17.18 4.45 12.88
CA TYR A 22 15.76 4.78 13.02
C TYR A 22 15.45 6.11 12.35
N THR A 23 14.20 6.32 11.94
CA THR A 23 13.81 7.61 11.34
C THR A 23 13.97 8.75 12.35
N GLN A 24 14.68 9.80 11.95
CA GLN A 24 14.90 10.99 12.76
C GLN A 24 13.94 12.10 12.33
N PHE A 25 13.37 12.77 13.33
CA PHE A 25 12.39 13.84 13.14
C PHE A 25 12.91 15.13 13.73
N ASP A 26 13.09 16.16 12.91
CA ASP A 26 13.31 17.53 13.34
C ASP A 26 12.09 18.35 12.93
N LEU A 27 11.13 18.47 13.85
CA LEU A 27 9.82 19.08 13.58
C LEU A 27 9.56 20.23 14.56
N THR A 28 9.13 21.36 14.01
CA THR A 28 8.59 22.51 14.74
C THR A 28 7.08 22.56 14.56
N ILE A 29 6.36 22.81 15.65
CA ILE A 29 4.91 22.89 15.66
C ILE A 29 4.52 24.27 16.19
N ASP A 30 3.73 25.01 15.42
CA ASP A 30 3.27 26.36 15.78
C ASP A 30 2.23 26.32 16.91
N GLN A 31 1.19 25.50 16.75
CA GLN A 31 0.12 25.39 17.75
C GLN A 31 -0.31 23.93 17.98
N ILE A 32 -0.52 23.60 19.25
CA ILE A 32 -1.03 22.32 19.72
C ILE A 32 -2.18 22.58 20.70
N ASP A 33 -3.39 22.15 20.35
CA ASP A 33 -4.55 22.19 21.24
C ASP A 33 -4.90 20.77 21.68
N ILE A 34 -4.89 20.50 22.99
CA ILE A 34 -5.13 19.18 23.56
C ILE A 34 -6.24 19.22 24.59
N SER A 35 -7.12 18.22 24.56
CA SER A 35 -8.03 17.88 25.66
C SER A 35 -7.53 16.62 26.38
N LEU A 36 -7.64 16.60 27.71
CA LEU A 36 -7.17 15.48 28.54
C LEU A 36 -8.36 14.69 29.10
N SER A 37 -8.22 13.37 29.19
CA SER A 37 -9.21 12.47 29.78
C SER A 37 -8.57 11.61 30.87
N PHE A 38 -8.91 11.92 32.12
CA PHE A 38 -8.47 11.13 33.28
C PHE A 38 -8.97 9.69 33.23
N ARG A 39 -10.16 9.46 32.65
CA ARG A 39 -10.73 8.11 32.48
C ARG A 39 -9.88 7.25 31.55
N LYS A 40 -9.42 7.81 30.41
CA LYS A 40 -8.54 7.11 29.46
C LYS A 40 -7.16 6.85 30.03
N TRP A 41 -6.64 7.81 30.80
CA TRP A 41 -5.38 7.65 31.50
C TRP A 41 -5.43 6.47 32.49
N LEU A 42 -6.46 6.42 33.34
CA LEU A 42 -6.67 5.30 34.27
C LEU A 42 -6.89 3.97 33.56
N SER A 43 -7.49 3.96 32.37
CA SER A 43 -7.69 2.72 31.58
C SER A 43 -6.47 2.32 30.74
N GLY A 44 -5.34 3.03 30.83
CA GLY A 44 -4.13 2.72 30.08
C GLY A 44 -4.16 3.07 28.58
N LYS A 45 -5.14 3.87 28.12
CA LYS A 45 -5.34 4.29 26.71
C LYS A 45 -4.69 5.63 26.36
N GLY A 46 -3.77 6.08 27.21
CA GLY A 46 -3.19 7.42 27.16
C GLY A 46 -4.11 8.50 27.74
N ILE A 47 -3.52 9.65 28.09
CA ILE A 47 -4.25 10.77 28.72
C ILE A 47 -4.90 11.72 27.70
N ILE A 48 -4.42 11.73 26.47
CA ILE A 48 -4.88 12.65 25.42
C ILE A 48 -6.22 12.14 24.87
N ASP A 49 -7.23 13.02 24.88
CA ASP A 49 -8.54 12.74 24.31
C ASP A 49 -8.66 13.29 22.90
N ASN A 50 -8.57 14.60 22.77
CA ASN A 50 -8.59 15.31 21.49
C ASN A 50 -7.25 16.00 21.29
N CYS A 51 -6.78 16.03 20.05
CA CYS A 51 -5.54 16.71 19.69
C CYS A 51 -5.73 17.41 18.34
N SER A 52 -5.47 18.72 18.31
CA SER A 52 -5.41 19.52 17.09
C SER A 52 -4.03 20.11 16.93
N LEU A 53 -3.39 19.83 15.80
CA LEU A 53 -2.08 20.37 15.43
C LEU A 53 -2.25 21.38 14.29
N ARG A 54 -1.53 22.50 14.37
CA ARG A 54 -1.47 23.47 13.28
C ARG A 54 -0.05 23.95 13.05
N GLY A 55 0.32 24.09 11.78
CA GLY A 55 1.60 24.68 11.39
C GLY A 55 2.77 23.78 11.74
N VAL A 56 2.78 22.55 11.20
CA VAL A 56 3.90 21.60 11.39
C VAL A 56 4.92 21.82 10.27
N ARG A 57 6.18 22.05 10.64
CA ARG A 57 7.30 22.29 9.70
C ARG A 57 8.50 21.45 10.10
N GLY A 58 9.31 21.02 9.14
CA GLY A 58 10.61 20.45 9.45
C GLY A 58 11.07 19.37 8.48
N VAL A 59 11.94 18.51 8.97
CA VAL A 59 12.66 17.51 8.19
C VAL A 59 12.46 16.13 8.80
N VAL A 60 12.20 15.16 7.93
CA VAL A 60 12.22 13.73 8.27
C VAL A 60 13.42 13.11 7.58
N ASP A 61 14.43 12.73 8.37
CA ASP A 61 15.67 12.15 7.85
C ASP A 61 15.70 10.64 8.05
N ARG A 62 15.84 9.92 6.94
CA ARG A 62 15.97 8.46 6.85
C ARG A 62 17.20 8.06 6.04
N THR A 63 18.11 8.98 5.73
CA THR A 63 19.29 8.73 4.87
C THR A 63 20.23 7.67 5.44
N HIS A 64 20.28 7.57 6.77
CA HIS A 64 21.09 6.61 7.53
C HIS A 64 20.36 5.29 7.81
N VAL A 65 19.07 5.18 7.49
CA VAL A 65 18.29 3.97 7.73
C VAL A 65 18.66 2.90 6.72
N TYR A 66 18.98 1.70 7.20
CA TYR A 66 19.26 0.54 6.37
C TYR A 66 18.62 -0.73 6.93
N TRP A 67 18.25 -1.63 6.03
CA TRP A 67 17.67 -2.92 6.38
C TRP A 67 18.72 -4.02 6.27
N LYS A 68 18.77 -4.91 7.27
CA LYS A 68 19.68 -6.06 7.25
C LYS A 68 19.22 -7.05 6.16
N PRO A 69 20.13 -7.67 5.40
CA PRO A 69 19.76 -8.67 4.39
C PRO A 69 18.99 -9.83 5.01
N GLY A 70 17.83 -10.16 4.44
CA GLY A 70 16.97 -11.26 4.91
C GLY A 70 16.11 -10.92 6.14
N ASP A 71 16.13 -9.67 6.59
CA ASP A 71 15.28 -9.22 7.69
C ASP A 71 13.81 -9.06 7.25
N SER A 72 12.89 -9.40 8.16
CA SER A 72 11.47 -9.36 7.89
C SER A 72 10.88 -8.02 8.31
N ALA A 73 10.06 -7.42 7.44
CA ALA A 73 9.34 -6.18 7.76
C ALA A 73 8.43 -6.34 9.00
N LEU A 74 7.97 -7.56 9.29
CA LEU A 74 7.14 -7.88 10.46
C LEU A 74 7.87 -7.66 11.80
N ASN A 75 9.20 -7.70 11.80
CA ASN A 75 10.00 -7.51 13.02
C ASN A 75 9.92 -6.08 13.56
N TYR A 76 9.48 -5.13 12.73
CA TYR A 76 9.39 -3.71 13.06
C TYR A 76 8.02 -3.27 13.56
N LYS A 77 7.08 -4.21 13.74
CA LYS A 77 5.76 -3.91 14.30
C LYS A 77 5.88 -3.38 15.73
N ASN A 78 5.16 -2.31 16.01
CA ASN A 78 4.99 -1.81 17.36
C ASN A 78 4.29 -2.86 18.23
N ILE A 79 4.78 -3.05 19.45
CA ILE A 79 4.11 -3.86 20.46
C ILE A 79 3.35 -2.90 21.38
N HIS A 80 2.03 -3.06 21.45
CA HIS A 80 1.18 -2.23 22.29
C HIS A 80 1.66 -2.23 23.75
N ARG A 81 1.83 -1.04 24.32
CA ARG A 81 2.18 -0.85 25.74
C ARG A 81 1.11 -0.02 26.45
N PRO A 82 0.78 -0.33 27.72
CA PRO A 82 -0.09 0.51 28.52
C PRO A 82 0.42 1.97 28.55
N GLY A 83 -0.46 2.92 28.24
CA GLY A 83 -0.11 4.34 28.13
C GLY A 83 0.18 4.79 26.70
N ASP A 84 0.23 3.88 25.72
CA ASP A 84 0.15 4.25 24.30
C ASP A 84 -1.11 5.09 24.07
N TRP A 85 -0.97 6.13 23.24
CA TRP A 85 -2.07 7.07 23.00
C TRP A 85 -3.10 6.48 22.05
N GLU A 86 -4.36 6.63 22.42
CA GLU A 86 -5.53 6.37 21.58
C GLU A 86 -6.33 7.67 21.47
N ILE A 87 -6.00 8.56 20.53
CA ILE A 87 -6.64 9.88 20.41
C ILE A 87 -8.02 9.70 19.75
N SER A 88 -9.06 10.25 20.37
CA SER A 88 -10.46 10.05 19.97
C SER A 88 -10.95 11.05 18.91
N ASP A 89 -10.31 12.21 18.78
CA ASP A 89 -10.46 13.10 17.62
C ASP A 89 -9.10 13.74 17.36
N PHE A 90 -8.48 13.38 16.24
CA PHE A 90 -7.19 13.93 15.82
C PHE A 90 -7.39 14.80 14.59
N ARG A 91 -6.92 16.04 14.69
CA ARG A 91 -6.93 17.00 13.58
C ARG A 91 -5.53 17.54 13.36
N MET A 92 -5.17 17.71 12.10
CA MET A 92 -3.92 18.35 11.73
C MET A 92 -4.14 19.21 10.51
N GLN A 93 -3.68 20.46 10.60
CA GLN A 93 -3.78 21.44 9.53
C GLN A 93 -2.42 22.02 9.22
N ASP A 94 -2.18 22.28 7.93
CA ASP A 94 -0.99 22.97 7.47
C ASP A 94 0.31 22.29 7.94
N LEU A 95 0.55 21.07 7.47
CA LEU A 95 1.82 20.36 7.60
C LEU A 95 2.62 20.52 6.30
N LEU A 96 3.92 20.80 6.42
CA LEU A 96 4.89 20.76 5.34
C LEU A 96 6.21 20.21 5.89
N VAL A 97 6.62 19.04 5.40
CA VAL A 97 7.87 18.40 5.81
C VAL A 97 8.69 18.00 4.59
N THR A 98 10.01 18.15 4.68
CA THR A 98 10.94 17.64 3.66
C THR A 98 11.41 16.25 4.08
N MET A 99 11.28 15.29 3.17
CA MET A 99 11.66 13.89 3.39
C MET A 99 13.03 13.61 2.74
N HIS A 100 13.95 13.04 3.51
CA HIS A 100 15.20 12.48 3.01
C HIS A 100 15.17 10.96 3.15
N ASN A 101 15.06 10.25 2.04
CA ASN A 101 15.00 8.78 2.01
C ASN A 101 16.40 8.15 1.81
N PRO A 102 16.59 6.89 2.20
CA PRO A 102 17.84 6.17 1.97
C PRO A 102 18.09 5.90 0.47
N ASN A 103 19.23 5.28 0.16
CA ASN A 103 19.63 4.89 -1.21
C ASN A 103 19.81 6.06 -2.20
N ASN A 104 20.21 7.23 -1.69
CA ASN A 104 20.41 8.44 -2.49
C ASN A 104 19.15 8.85 -3.28
N PHE A 105 17.97 8.53 -2.74
CA PHE A 105 16.71 9.02 -3.27
C PHE A 105 16.66 10.54 -3.08
N ARG A 106 16.21 11.27 -4.10
CA ARG A 106 16.16 12.73 -4.02
C ARG A 106 15.24 13.19 -2.88
N SER A 107 15.54 14.35 -2.32
CA SER A 107 14.65 14.96 -1.34
C SER A 107 13.37 15.44 -2.01
N PHE A 108 12.27 15.39 -1.28
CA PHE A 108 10.98 15.88 -1.74
C PHE A 108 10.13 16.33 -0.56
N ASP A 109 9.14 17.16 -0.86
CA ASP A 109 8.26 17.72 0.15
C ASP A 109 6.94 16.93 0.22
N ILE A 110 6.45 16.77 1.43
CA ILE A 110 5.14 16.23 1.74
C ILE A 110 4.37 17.33 2.48
N SER A 111 3.21 17.70 1.96
CA SER A 111 2.31 18.63 2.62
C SER A 111 0.96 18.00 2.87
N VAL A 112 0.39 18.24 4.05
CA VAL A 112 -0.98 17.85 4.39
C VAL A 112 -1.73 19.12 4.74
N TYR A 113 -2.77 19.44 3.97
CA TYR A 113 -3.53 20.68 4.16
C TYR A 113 -4.53 20.52 5.30
N ASN A 114 -5.31 19.44 5.26
CA ASN A 114 -6.21 19.02 6.33
C ASN A 114 -6.13 17.51 6.53
N CYS A 115 -6.19 17.07 7.77
CA CYS A 115 -6.23 15.67 8.18
C CYS A 115 -7.17 15.54 9.37
N GLU A 116 -8.19 14.71 9.23
CA GLU A 116 -9.19 14.43 10.25
C GLU A 116 -9.33 12.92 10.43
N LEU A 117 -8.90 12.44 11.60
CA LEU A 117 -8.99 11.04 11.98
C LEU A 117 -10.02 10.88 13.10
N PRO A 118 -10.98 9.95 12.95
CA PRO A 118 -12.00 9.69 13.96
C PRO A 118 -11.44 8.94 15.17
N LEU A 119 -10.28 8.33 15.02
CA LEU A 119 -9.56 7.57 16.01
C LEU A 119 -8.12 7.51 15.51
N PHE A 120 -7.16 7.79 16.38
CA PHE A 120 -5.74 7.73 16.02
C PHE A 120 -4.98 7.04 17.15
N ARG A 121 -4.68 5.75 16.96
CA ARG A 121 -4.01 4.90 17.94
C ARG A 121 -2.59 4.64 17.50
N LYS A 122 -1.64 4.80 18.42
CA LYS A 122 -0.22 4.50 18.15
C LYS A 122 0.00 3.11 17.58
N ASN A 123 -0.70 2.11 18.11
CA ASN A 123 -0.50 0.72 17.71
C ASN A 123 -1.20 0.35 16.39
N TRP A 124 -2.19 1.13 15.95
CA TRP A 124 -2.95 0.92 14.70
C TRP A 124 -2.73 2.06 13.71
N LEU A 125 -1.58 2.73 13.79
CA LEU A 125 -1.31 4.02 13.17
C LEU A 125 -1.59 4.01 11.67
N PHE A 126 -1.06 3.02 10.94
CA PHE A 126 -1.25 2.95 9.50
C PHE A 126 -2.72 2.71 9.13
N PHE A 127 -3.38 1.79 9.83
CA PHE A 127 -4.78 1.45 9.57
C PHE A 127 -5.73 2.61 9.87
N ASP A 128 -5.50 3.33 10.97
CA ASP A 128 -6.32 4.47 11.36
C ASP A 128 -6.20 5.62 10.32
N ILE A 129 -5.03 5.79 9.68
CA ILE A 129 -4.85 6.71 8.54
C ILE A 129 -5.63 6.23 7.30
N LEU A 130 -5.57 4.93 6.97
CA LEU A 130 -6.35 4.35 5.86
C LEU A 130 -7.87 4.47 6.07
N ASN A 131 -8.32 4.63 7.33
CA ASN A 131 -9.72 4.79 7.70
C ASN A 131 -10.05 6.22 8.17
N GLY A 132 -9.27 7.21 7.73
CA GLY A 132 -9.50 8.62 8.02
C GLY A 132 -10.85 9.13 7.50
N ARG A 133 -11.39 10.20 8.12
CA ARG A 133 -12.62 10.85 7.62
C ARG A 133 -12.34 11.63 6.35
N HIS A 134 -11.30 12.45 6.41
CA HIS A 134 -10.88 13.34 5.34
C HIS A 134 -9.41 13.70 5.52
N ILE A 135 -8.59 13.42 4.52
CA ILE A 135 -7.18 13.82 4.48
C ILE A 135 -6.89 14.30 3.06
N ASN A 136 -6.26 15.46 2.92
CA ASN A 136 -5.82 15.95 1.63
C ASN A 136 -4.45 16.62 1.72
N GLY A 137 -3.74 16.59 0.60
CA GLY A 137 -2.38 17.11 0.57
C GLY A 137 -1.71 16.97 -0.77
N CYS A 138 -0.39 17.08 -0.72
CA CYS A 138 0.50 16.96 -1.85
C CYS A 138 1.70 16.11 -1.42
N TYR A 139 2.03 15.10 -2.22
CA TYR A 139 3.19 14.25 -2.03
C TYR A 139 4.08 14.43 -3.25
N ASP A 140 5.20 15.14 -3.08
CA ASP A 140 6.15 15.43 -4.17
C ASP A 140 5.48 16.04 -5.42
N GLY A 141 4.60 17.02 -5.21
CA GLY A 141 3.86 17.69 -6.28
C GLY A 141 2.60 16.95 -6.76
N ALA A 142 2.40 15.69 -6.37
CA ALA A 142 1.21 14.91 -6.69
C ALA A 142 0.12 15.12 -5.62
N LEU A 143 -1.05 15.61 -6.04
CA LEU A 143 -2.18 15.81 -5.15
C LEU A 143 -2.75 14.46 -4.72
N PHE A 144 -3.03 14.31 -3.42
CA PHE A 144 -3.68 13.13 -2.89
C PHE A 144 -4.86 13.48 -1.99
N THR A 145 -5.82 12.56 -1.93
CA THR A 145 -6.95 12.60 -1.00
C THR A 145 -7.23 11.23 -0.39
N ILE A 146 -7.73 11.22 0.84
CA ILE A 146 -8.26 10.05 1.55
C ILE A 146 -9.60 10.48 2.11
N ASP A 147 -10.68 9.94 1.54
CA ASP A 147 -12.03 10.39 1.82
C ASP A 147 -12.93 9.21 2.14
N ARG A 148 -13.72 9.34 3.21
CA ARG A 148 -14.80 8.37 3.47
C ARG A 148 -15.90 8.55 2.42
N VAL A 149 -16.13 7.50 1.65
CA VAL A 149 -17.15 7.46 0.60
C VAL A 149 -18.53 7.46 1.26
N GLN A 150 -19.38 8.41 0.88
CA GLN A 150 -20.76 8.46 1.35
C GLN A 150 -21.60 7.43 0.59
N THR A 151 -22.63 6.88 1.23
CA THR A 151 -23.51 5.82 0.68
C THR A 151 -24.20 6.19 -0.65
N THR A 152 -24.15 7.46 -1.05
CA THR A 152 -24.66 7.98 -2.33
C THR A 152 -23.61 8.10 -3.44
N ASP A 153 -22.36 7.67 -3.22
CA ASP A 153 -21.37 7.64 -4.31
C ASP A 153 -21.75 6.56 -5.32
N ASP A 154 -21.85 6.96 -6.59
CA ASP A 154 -22.18 6.10 -7.72
C ASP A 154 -20.98 5.24 -8.17
N PHE A 155 -19.80 5.33 -7.53
CA PHE A 155 -18.59 4.59 -7.95
C PHE A 155 -18.24 4.86 -9.44
N ARG A 156 -18.48 6.08 -9.92
CA ARG A 156 -18.32 6.44 -11.35
C ARG A 156 -16.86 6.32 -11.81
N GLY A 157 -15.92 6.62 -10.92
CA GLY A 157 -14.49 6.48 -11.18
C GLY A 157 -14.13 5.01 -11.44
N GLU A 158 -14.56 4.10 -10.57
CA GLU A 158 -14.30 2.67 -10.71
C GLU A 158 -14.98 2.07 -11.93
N ARG A 159 -16.20 2.52 -12.28
CA ARG A 159 -16.87 2.06 -13.50
C ARG A 159 -16.14 2.51 -14.76
N GLN A 160 -15.64 3.75 -14.77
CA GLN A 160 -14.84 4.26 -15.90
C GLN A 160 -13.52 3.49 -16.01
N ILE A 161 -12.86 3.27 -14.88
CA ILE A 161 -11.62 2.49 -14.77
C ILE A 161 -11.83 1.03 -15.17
N GLY A 162 -12.90 0.40 -14.72
CA GLY A 162 -13.30 -0.95 -15.08
C GLY A 162 -13.55 -1.05 -16.58
N GLY A 163 -14.25 -0.06 -17.15
CA GLY A 163 -14.44 0.08 -18.59
C GLY A 163 -13.12 0.23 -19.36
N GLU A 164 -12.19 1.06 -18.88
CA GLU A 164 -10.86 1.22 -19.48
C GLU A 164 -10.06 -0.10 -19.43
N VAL A 165 -10.10 -0.83 -18.30
CA VAL A 165 -9.43 -2.14 -18.16
C VAL A 165 -10.06 -3.16 -19.10
N GLU A 166 -11.39 -3.20 -19.21
CA GLU A 166 -12.13 -4.10 -20.09
C GLU A 166 -11.85 -3.82 -21.58
N GLU A 167 -11.89 -2.56 -21.98
CA GLU A 167 -11.55 -2.11 -23.33
C GLU A 167 -10.09 -2.44 -23.66
N TYR A 168 -9.19 -2.24 -22.70
CA TYR A 168 -7.77 -2.53 -22.86
C TYR A 168 -7.49 -4.04 -22.97
N ARG A 169 -8.21 -4.89 -22.22
CA ARG A 169 -8.10 -6.36 -22.27
C ARG A 169 -8.70 -6.97 -23.53
N LYS A 170 -9.66 -6.31 -24.18
CA LYS A 170 -10.42 -6.84 -25.35
C LYS A 170 -11.08 -8.20 -25.09
N VAL A 171 -11.35 -8.54 -23.83
CA VAL A 171 -12.05 -9.75 -23.39
C VAL A 171 -12.99 -9.33 -22.25
N PRO A 172 -14.29 -9.69 -22.27
CA PRO A 172 -15.17 -9.38 -21.16
C PRO A 172 -14.69 -10.15 -19.93
N THR A 173 -14.44 -9.44 -18.84
CA THR A 173 -14.13 -10.00 -17.52
C THR A 173 -15.37 -10.66 -16.91
N HIS A 174 -15.95 -11.64 -17.60
CA HIS A 174 -17.07 -12.45 -17.09
C HIS A 174 -16.65 -13.49 -16.05
N ARG A 175 -15.36 -13.62 -15.71
CA ARG A 175 -14.94 -14.43 -14.57
C ARG A 175 -15.04 -13.60 -13.27
N SER A 176 -16.29 -13.45 -12.82
CA SER A 176 -16.68 -13.31 -11.42
C SER A 176 -15.79 -12.40 -10.55
N ARG A 177 -15.80 -11.08 -10.78
CA ARG A 177 -15.63 -10.18 -9.64
C ARG A 177 -16.93 -10.23 -8.87
N GLN A 178 -16.95 -10.98 -7.78
CA GLN A 178 -18.09 -10.95 -6.86
C GLN A 178 -18.27 -9.50 -6.42
N GLU A 179 -19.44 -8.94 -6.73
CA GLU A 179 -19.85 -7.68 -6.13
C GLU A 179 -19.76 -7.83 -4.61
N ILE A 180 -19.03 -6.92 -3.98
CA ILE A 180 -18.93 -6.93 -2.54
C ILE A 180 -20.21 -6.28 -2.05
N ASP A 181 -21.00 -7.01 -1.28
CA ASP A 181 -22.09 -6.40 -0.54
C ASP A 181 -21.52 -5.35 0.41
N LEU A 182 -21.82 -4.07 0.15
CA LEU A 182 -21.35 -2.93 0.94
C LEU A 182 -22.25 -2.62 2.14
N THR A 183 -23.31 -3.41 2.36
CA THR A 183 -24.20 -3.26 3.52
C THR A 183 -23.39 -3.36 4.82
N ASN A 184 -23.55 -2.37 5.72
CA ASN A 184 -22.82 -2.26 7.00
C ASN A 184 -21.29 -2.25 6.82
N LYS A 185 -20.81 -1.71 5.70
CA LYS A 185 -19.38 -1.52 5.44
C LYS A 185 -19.08 -0.06 5.18
N THR A 186 -17.88 0.28 5.56
CA THR A 186 -17.32 1.62 5.44
C THR A 186 -16.29 1.55 4.33
N VAL A 187 -16.39 2.50 3.39
CA VAL A 187 -15.49 2.59 2.25
C VAL A 187 -14.71 3.88 2.37
N THR A 188 -13.38 3.78 2.34
CA THR A 188 -12.48 4.93 2.34
C THR A 188 -11.68 4.91 1.05
N ARG A 189 -11.81 5.95 0.23
CA ARG A 189 -11.12 6.07 -1.04
C ARG A 189 -9.86 6.87 -0.87
N LEU A 190 -8.74 6.26 -1.21
CA LEU A 190 -7.45 6.89 -1.40
C LEU A 190 -7.29 7.21 -2.88
N ARG A 191 -6.88 8.43 -3.21
CA ARG A 191 -6.54 8.83 -4.58
C ARG A 191 -5.27 9.63 -4.58
N ILE A 192 -4.40 9.38 -5.56
CA ILE A 192 -3.25 10.23 -5.85
C ILE A 192 -3.05 10.29 -7.36
N ASP A 193 -2.91 11.50 -7.89
CA ASP A 193 -2.82 11.74 -9.32
C ASP A 193 -1.41 12.17 -9.71
N ASN A 194 -0.89 11.60 -10.80
CA ASN A 194 0.37 11.93 -11.43
C ASN A 194 1.62 11.80 -10.52
N LEU A 195 1.66 10.79 -9.66
CA LEU A 195 2.82 10.48 -8.83
C LEU A 195 4.00 9.99 -9.70
N PRO A 196 5.22 10.53 -9.56
CA PRO A 196 6.39 9.96 -10.21
C PRO A 196 6.62 8.49 -9.83
N LEU A 197 6.80 7.61 -10.82
CA LEU A 197 6.93 6.16 -10.60
C LEU A 197 8.18 5.76 -9.80
N GLU A 198 9.16 6.65 -9.68
CA GLU A 198 10.34 6.45 -8.84
C GLU A 198 9.99 6.19 -7.36
N HIS A 199 8.89 6.75 -6.87
CA HIS A 199 8.39 6.52 -5.49
C HIS A 199 7.93 5.08 -5.25
N LEU A 200 7.52 4.37 -6.31
CA LEU A 200 7.16 2.95 -6.23
C LEU A 200 8.38 2.04 -6.41
N ASN A 201 9.47 2.56 -6.97
CA ASN A 201 10.67 1.79 -7.28
C ASN A 201 11.67 1.75 -6.11
N GLY A 202 11.79 2.84 -5.33
CA GLY A 202 12.88 3.08 -4.37
C GLY A 202 13.19 1.95 -3.36
N GLY A 203 13.95 0.94 -3.79
CA GLY A 203 14.34 -0.22 -2.98
C GLY A 203 13.39 -1.43 -3.06
N MET A 204 12.38 -1.38 -3.94
CA MET A 204 11.35 -2.42 -4.04
C MET A 204 11.75 -3.59 -4.92
N LYS A 205 11.40 -4.80 -4.48
CA LYS A 205 11.50 -6.01 -5.29
C LYS A 205 10.18 -6.22 -6.03
N GLY A 206 10.25 -6.68 -7.28
CA GLY A 206 9.07 -7.09 -8.07
C GLY A 206 8.71 -6.07 -9.15
N PRO A 207 7.50 -6.15 -9.72
CA PRO A 207 7.11 -5.36 -10.89
C PRO A 207 7.29 -3.84 -10.72
N PHE A 208 6.99 -3.31 -9.54
CA PHE A 208 7.20 -1.89 -9.25
C PHE A 208 8.67 -1.48 -9.32
N GLY A 209 9.58 -2.31 -8.79
CA GLY A 209 11.03 -2.08 -8.87
C GLY A 209 11.59 -2.16 -10.29
N TRP A 210 10.90 -2.82 -11.22
CA TRP A 210 11.34 -2.88 -12.62
C TRP A 210 11.07 -1.56 -13.36
N ILE A 211 10.05 -0.81 -12.93
CA ILE A 211 9.57 0.40 -13.60
C ILE A 211 10.27 1.62 -13.00
N HIS A 212 11.10 2.31 -13.78
CA HIS A 212 11.97 3.40 -13.31
C HIS A 212 11.64 4.76 -13.93
N LYS A 213 10.67 4.83 -14.85
CA LYS A 213 10.24 6.08 -15.48
C LYS A 213 8.75 6.08 -15.77
N GLY A 214 8.14 7.25 -15.71
CA GLY A 214 6.73 7.52 -15.97
C GLY A 214 6.06 8.11 -14.73
N THR A 215 4.75 8.29 -14.81
CA THR A 215 3.93 8.70 -13.66
C THR A 215 2.82 7.69 -13.44
N VAL A 216 2.16 7.74 -12.29
CA VAL A 216 1.07 6.85 -11.95
C VAL A 216 -0.08 7.61 -11.30
N ASP A 217 -1.29 7.32 -11.76
CA ASP A 217 -2.51 7.68 -11.05
C ASP A 217 -2.97 6.44 -10.28
N MET A 218 -3.28 6.60 -8.99
CA MET A 218 -3.67 5.49 -8.12
C MET A 218 -4.99 5.80 -7.43
N ILE A 219 -5.87 4.81 -7.39
CA ILE A 219 -7.11 4.83 -6.63
C ILE A 219 -7.17 3.55 -5.81
N GLY A 220 -7.43 3.66 -4.51
CA GLY A 220 -7.56 2.54 -3.60
C GLY A 220 -8.81 2.68 -2.75
N ASP A 221 -9.77 1.78 -2.90
CA ASP A 221 -10.97 1.74 -2.07
C ASP A 221 -10.78 0.70 -0.98
N VAL A 222 -10.58 1.18 0.24
CA VAL A 222 -10.45 0.37 1.45
C VAL A 222 -11.85 0.11 2.00
N ILE A 223 -12.24 -1.16 2.07
CA ILE A 223 -13.54 -1.62 2.52
C ILE A 223 -13.36 -2.39 3.83
N VAL A 224 -13.97 -1.85 4.89
CA VAL A 224 -13.87 -2.39 6.25
C VAL A 224 -15.25 -2.50 6.88
N PRO A 225 -15.56 -3.55 7.66
CA PRO A 225 -16.83 -3.66 8.40
C PRO A 225 -17.05 -2.48 9.37
N GLU A 226 -18.29 -1.99 9.47
CA GLU A 226 -18.64 -0.83 10.31
C GLU A 226 -18.36 -1.06 11.81
N ASN A 227 -18.45 -2.31 12.26
CA ASN A 227 -18.16 -2.70 13.65
C ASN A 227 -16.65 -2.66 14.00
N ALA A 228 -15.76 -2.45 13.02
CA ALA A 228 -14.33 -2.30 13.26
C ALA A 228 -13.94 -0.84 13.60
N SER A 229 -14.82 0.13 13.33
CA SER A 229 -14.69 1.50 13.86
C SER A 229 -15.23 1.56 15.28
N THR A 230 -14.31 1.64 16.25
CA THR A 230 -14.59 1.46 17.68
C THR A 230 -15.36 2.65 18.29
N GLU A 231 -16.44 2.35 19.04
CA GLU A 231 -17.14 3.29 19.92
C GLU A 231 -16.24 3.83 21.05
N PRO A 232 -16.53 5.03 21.61
CA PRO A 232 -15.75 5.59 22.72
C PRO A 232 -15.79 4.70 23.97
N ALA A 233 -14.65 4.65 24.68
CA ALA A 233 -14.46 3.78 25.85
C ALA A 233 -15.53 3.99 26.94
N THR A 234 -16.28 2.94 27.25
CA THR A 234 -17.27 2.90 28.32
C THR A 234 -16.65 2.44 29.64
N LEU A 235 -17.33 2.68 30.77
CA LEU A 235 -16.92 2.15 32.09
C LEU A 235 -16.80 0.61 32.12
N ARG A 236 -17.46 -0.09 31.19
CA ARG A 236 -17.34 -1.54 31.00
C ARG A 236 -15.98 -1.93 30.41
N ASP A 237 -15.41 -1.10 29.53
CA ASP A 237 -14.11 -1.35 28.90
C ASP A 237 -12.96 -1.21 29.90
N VAL A 238 -13.10 -0.30 30.88
CA VAL A 238 -12.16 -0.16 32.00
C VAL A 238 -12.14 -1.42 32.85
N PHE A 239 -13.32 -1.94 33.22
CA PHE A 239 -13.40 -3.20 33.95
C PHE A 239 -12.86 -4.38 33.14
N LYS A 240 -13.23 -4.50 31.86
CA LYS A 240 -12.77 -5.56 30.94
C LYS A 240 -11.25 -5.58 30.78
N TYR A 241 -10.60 -4.41 30.74
CA TYR A 241 -9.14 -4.28 30.67
C TYR A 241 -8.44 -4.90 31.88
N TYR A 242 -9.01 -4.74 33.08
CA TYR A 242 -8.44 -5.32 34.31
C TYR A 242 -8.82 -6.79 34.55
N THR A 243 -9.81 -7.34 33.85
CA THR A 243 -10.39 -8.65 34.20
C THR A 243 -10.25 -9.77 33.14
N SER A 244 -9.83 -9.53 31.90
CA SER A 244 -9.93 -10.58 30.86
C SER A 244 -8.69 -10.80 29.98
N SER A 245 -8.20 -12.05 29.96
CA SER A 245 -7.34 -12.67 28.93
C SER A 245 -8.19 -13.23 27.77
N GLU A 246 -9.08 -12.43 27.17
CA GLU A 246 -9.91 -12.89 26.04
C GLU A 246 -9.42 -12.35 24.69
N LYS A 247 -9.35 -13.24 23.69
CA LYS A 247 -9.08 -12.91 22.29
C LYS A 247 -10.23 -12.06 21.75
N ASN A 248 -9.94 -10.85 21.27
CA ASN A 248 -10.91 -10.00 20.59
C ASN A 248 -11.29 -10.60 19.23
N GLU A 249 -12.54 -11.06 19.07
CA GLU A 249 -13.13 -11.53 17.80
C GLU A 249 -13.13 -10.45 16.70
N SER A 250 -12.96 -9.17 17.06
CA SER A 250 -12.93 -8.03 16.13
C SER A 250 -11.76 -8.04 15.15
N TYR A 251 -10.66 -8.75 15.44
CA TYR A 251 -9.44 -8.74 14.61
C TYR A 251 -9.43 -9.76 13.46
N ASP A 252 -10.42 -10.67 13.42
CA ASP A 252 -10.58 -11.66 12.34
C ASP A 252 -11.42 -11.13 11.16
N ALA A 253 -11.89 -9.87 11.23
CA ALA A 253 -12.62 -9.25 10.14
C ALA A 253 -11.73 -9.04 8.89
N PRO A 254 -12.29 -9.21 7.68
CA PRO A 254 -11.55 -9.03 6.44
C PRO A 254 -11.35 -7.54 6.15
N PHE A 255 -10.12 -7.17 5.86
CA PHE A 255 -9.75 -5.97 5.14
C PHE A 255 -9.80 -6.28 3.65
N ILE A 256 -10.54 -5.49 2.88
CA ILE A 256 -10.58 -5.61 1.42
C ILE A 256 -10.11 -4.29 0.84
N MET A 257 -9.23 -4.33 -0.14
CA MET A 257 -8.81 -3.15 -0.88
C MET A 257 -8.96 -3.40 -2.37
N ASP A 258 -9.86 -2.65 -3.00
CA ASP A 258 -9.85 -2.51 -4.45
C ASP A 258 -8.81 -1.46 -4.84
N PHE A 259 -7.90 -1.81 -5.74
CA PHE A 259 -6.77 -0.96 -6.09
C PHE A 259 -6.63 -0.88 -7.59
N TYR A 260 -6.63 0.35 -8.10
CA TYR A 260 -6.41 0.69 -9.48
C TYR A 260 -5.15 1.53 -9.64
N LEU A 261 -4.38 1.21 -10.67
CA LEU A 261 -3.23 1.95 -11.13
C LEU A 261 -3.37 2.28 -12.61
N ARG A 262 -3.02 3.50 -12.96
CA ARG A 262 -2.80 3.92 -14.34
C ARG A 262 -1.36 4.31 -14.52
N LEU A 263 -0.57 3.40 -15.08
CA LEU A 263 0.84 3.66 -15.36
C LEU A 263 0.96 4.49 -16.64
N ASN A 264 1.33 5.77 -16.53
CA ASN A 264 1.45 6.69 -17.65
C ASN A 264 2.89 6.69 -18.20
N ASN A 265 3.02 6.35 -19.50
CA ASN A 265 4.29 6.22 -20.23
C ASN A 265 5.40 5.46 -19.45
N PRO A 266 5.14 4.24 -18.94
CA PRO A 266 6.09 3.53 -18.11
C PRO A 266 7.31 3.07 -18.91
N LYS A 267 8.49 3.08 -18.27
CA LYS A 267 9.69 2.36 -18.75
C LYS A 267 10.20 1.43 -17.69
N ALA A 268 10.50 0.20 -18.12
CA ALA A 268 10.98 -0.85 -17.25
C ALA A 268 12.33 -1.41 -17.71
N SER A 269 13.09 -1.91 -16.75
CA SER A 269 14.36 -2.61 -16.95
C SER A 269 14.31 -3.98 -16.30
N VAL A 270 15.01 -4.94 -16.88
CA VAL A 270 15.16 -6.28 -16.27
C VAL A 270 15.95 -6.11 -14.96
N PRO A 271 15.46 -6.63 -13.83
CA PRO A 271 16.18 -6.58 -12.57
C PRO A 271 17.50 -7.37 -12.66
N LEU A 272 18.54 -6.89 -11.99
CA LEU A 272 19.83 -7.58 -11.91
C LEU A 272 19.74 -8.85 -11.04
N PHE A 273 18.88 -8.84 -10.03
CA PHE A 273 18.63 -9.97 -9.12
C PHE A 273 17.12 -10.25 -9.08
N SER A 274 16.72 -11.50 -9.39
CA SER A 274 15.30 -11.89 -9.46
C SER A 274 14.91 -13.08 -8.57
N ASN A 275 15.89 -13.72 -7.93
CA ASN A 275 15.65 -14.97 -7.19
C ASN A 275 15.06 -14.76 -5.80
N GLU A 276 14.82 -13.52 -5.40
CA GLU A 276 14.42 -13.19 -4.02
C GLU A 276 12.90 -13.13 -3.83
N LEU A 277 12.10 -13.30 -4.90
CA LEU A 277 10.65 -13.27 -4.83
C LEU A 277 10.05 -14.63 -5.19
N SER A 278 9.37 -15.24 -4.22
CA SER A 278 8.72 -16.56 -4.38
C SER A 278 7.61 -16.56 -5.43
N TYR A 279 6.91 -15.43 -5.62
CA TYR A 279 5.76 -15.33 -6.53
C TYR A 279 6.13 -14.97 -7.97
N VAL A 280 7.38 -14.57 -8.23
CA VAL A 280 7.83 -14.15 -9.56
C VAL A 280 8.42 -15.34 -10.32
N ASN A 281 7.84 -15.66 -11.48
CA ASN A 281 8.44 -16.61 -12.40
C ASN A 281 9.52 -15.89 -13.22
N SER A 282 10.78 -16.28 -13.04
CA SER A 282 11.93 -15.69 -13.74
C SER A 282 11.80 -15.74 -15.27
N ALA A 283 11.08 -16.72 -15.82
CA ALA A 283 10.85 -16.82 -17.26
C ALA A 283 9.94 -15.71 -17.81
N LEU A 284 9.07 -15.14 -16.97
CA LEU A 284 8.11 -14.10 -17.37
C LEU A 284 8.65 -12.68 -17.24
N ILE A 285 9.78 -12.47 -16.55
CA ILE A 285 10.38 -11.15 -16.31
C ILE A 285 10.66 -10.42 -17.63
N ARG A 286 11.42 -11.03 -18.54
CA ARG A 286 11.78 -10.39 -19.82
C ARG A 286 10.55 -10.09 -20.69
N PRO A 287 9.59 -11.03 -20.86
CA PRO A 287 8.32 -10.73 -21.50
C PRO A 287 7.57 -9.55 -20.88
N ILE A 288 7.44 -9.48 -19.55
CA ILE A 288 6.73 -8.39 -18.86
C ILE A 288 7.42 -7.05 -19.11
N VAL A 289 8.74 -6.99 -18.96
CA VAL A 289 9.52 -5.77 -19.23
C VAL A 289 9.38 -5.34 -20.69
N GLY A 290 9.44 -6.29 -21.63
CA GLY A 290 9.21 -6.04 -23.05
C GLY A 290 7.81 -5.49 -23.32
N TYR A 291 6.78 -6.05 -22.68
CA TYR A 291 5.41 -5.59 -22.77
C TYR A 291 5.27 -4.15 -22.26
N ILE A 292 5.76 -3.85 -21.05
CA ILE A 292 5.71 -2.50 -20.46
C ILE A 292 6.33 -1.48 -21.42
N ASN A 293 7.53 -1.77 -21.92
CA ASN A 293 8.25 -0.87 -22.81
C ASN A 293 7.60 -0.71 -24.20
N SER A 294 6.82 -1.69 -24.65
CA SER A 294 6.08 -1.61 -25.92
C SER A 294 4.89 -0.64 -25.86
N ARG A 295 4.37 -0.37 -24.66
CA ARG A 295 3.23 0.53 -24.46
C ARG A 295 3.72 1.99 -24.36
N LYS A 296 3.07 2.88 -25.12
CA LYS A 296 3.48 4.29 -25.28
C LYS A 296 2.55 5.29 -24.61
N THR A 297 1.34 4.89 -24.22
CA THR A 297 0.32 5.76 -23.63
C THR A 297 0.19 5.50 -22.14
N PHE A 298 -0.59 4.48 -21.77
CA PHE A 298 -0.76 4.07 -20.39
C PHE A 298 -1.02 2.56 -20.30
N ILE A 299 -0.84 1.99 -19.11
CA ILE A 299 -1.22 0.63 -18.77
C ILE A 299 -2.16 0.69 -17.56
N PRO A 300 -3.45 0.37 -17.72
CA PRO A 300 -4.37 0.30 -16.60
C PRO A 300 -4.21 -1.05 -15.88
N ILE A 301 -4.19 -1.05 -14.56
CA ILE A 301 -4.08 -2.25 -13.73
C ILE A 301 -5.15 -2.14 -12.66
N TYR A 302 -5.88 -3.23 -12.46
CA TYR A 302 -6.81 -3.34 -11.35
C TYR A 302 -6.54 -4.65 -10.61
N CYS A 303 -6.46 -4.57 -9.30
CA CYS A 303 -6.37 -5.73 -8.42
C CYS A 303 -7.23 -5.54 -7.17
N ARG A 304 -7.70 -6.66 -6.61
CA ARG A 304 -8.36 -6.70 -5.30
C ARG A 304 -7.49 -7.47 -4.34
N VAL A 305 -7.20 -6.88 -3.19
CA VAL A 305 -6.45 -7.49 -2.09
C VAL A 305 -7.40 -7.86 -0.96
N TYR A 306 -7.22 -9.05 -0.41
CA TYR A 306 -7.89 -9.54 0.78
C TYR A 306 -6.86 -9.77 1.87
N LYS A 307 -7.08 -9.21 3.05
CA LYS A 307 -6.15 -9.27 4.18
C LYS A 307 -6.91 -9.37 5.49
N GLN A 308 -6.24 -9.81 6.56
CA GLN A 308 -6.86 -9.84 7.89
C GLN A 308 -6.56 -8.52 8.60
N LEU A 309 -7.53 -7.96 9.33
CA LEU A 309 -7.31 -6.72 10.09
C LEU A 309 -6.17 -6.85 11.10
N LYS A 310 -5.99 -8.03 11.72
CA LYS A 310 -4.86 -8.31 12.61
C LYS A 310 -3.48 -8.07 11.98
N ASP A 311 -3.37 -8.14 10.65
CA ASP A 311 -2.09 -7.90 9.99
C ASP A 311 -1.66 -6.44 10.08
N PHE A 312 -2.60 -5.53 10.40
CA PHE A 312 -2.33 -4.13 10.68
C PHE A 312 -2.02 -3.84 12.15
N ASP A 313 -2.20 -4.81 13.05
CA ASP A 313 -1.84 -4.68 14.46
C ASP A 313 -0.33 -4.44 14.59
N GLY A 314 0.04 -3.33 15.21
CA GLY A 314 1.41 -2.85 15.34
C GLY A 314 2.00 -2.18 14.10
N SER A 315 1.24 -2.05 12.99
CA SER A 315 1.77 -1.50 11.74
C SER A 315 1.72 0.03 11.70
N TRP A 316 2.86 0.64 11.36
CA TRP A 316 3.03 2.08 11.17
C TRP A 316 3.20 2.44 9.70
N THR A 317 3.59 1.49 8.85
CA THR A 317 3.72 1.69 7.41
C THR A 317 3.06 0.58 6.59
N VAL A 318 3.05 0.76 5.28
CA VAL A 318 2.56 -0.23 4.31
C VAL A 318 3.44 -1.49 4.24
N TYR A 319 4.69 -1.41 4.70
CA TYR A 319 5.68 -2.49 4.60
C TYR A 319 5.56 -3.53 5.72
N ASP A 320 5.47 -3.06 6.96
CA ASP A 320 5.31 -3.85 8.18
C ASP A 320 3.91 -4.47 8.31
N SER A 321 2.93 -3.94 7.58
CA SER A 321 1.65 -4.64 7.36
C SER A 321 1.73 -5.72 6.26
N LEU A 322 2.80 -5.79 5.45
CA LEU A 322 2.92 -6.59 4.22
C LEU A 322 1.88 -6.25 3.14
N LEU A 323 1.12 -5.16 3.27
CA LEU A 323 0.14 -4.76 2.26
C LEU A 323 0.83 -4.48 0.91
N MET A 324 2.04 -3.93 0.93
CA MET A 324 2.79 -3.64 -0.30
C MET A 324 3.16 -4.91 -1.08
N ASP A 325 3.42 -6.03 -0.40
CA ASP A 325 3.70 -7.31 -1.05
C ASP A 325 2.44 -7.84 -1.75
N ASP A 326 1.29 -7.77 -1.09
CA ASP A 326 0.00 -8.17 -1.64
C ASP A 326 -0.36 -7.34 -2.89
N LEU A 327 -0.13 -6.02 -2.85
CA LEU A 327 -0.30 -5.12 -3.99
C LEU A 327 0.65 -5.48 -5.14
N SER A 328 1.92 -5.76 -4.84
CA SER A 328 2.94 -6.14 -5.83
C SER A 328 2.60 -7.44 -6.55
N VAL A 329 2.05 -8.43 -5.82
CA VAL A 329 1.52 -9.68 -6.40
C VAL A 329 0.34 -9.39 -7.34
N GLY A 330 -0.59 -8.52 -6.94
CA GLY A 330 -1.72 -8.11 -7.78
C GLY A 330 -1.29 -7.47 -9.10
N VAL A 331 -0.28 -6.59 -9.04
CA VAL A 331 0.32 -5.96 -10.23
C VAL A 331 1.02 -6.99 -11.12
N TYR A 332 1.80 -7.90 -10.52
CA TYR A 332 2.47 -8.97 -11.27
C TYR A 332 1.46 -9.83 -12.04
N ASN A 333 0.40 -10.30 -11.35
CA ASN A 333 -0.62 -11.14 -11.94
C ASN A 333 -1.34 -10.43 -13.10
N SER A 334 -1.58 -9.13 -12.97
CA SER A 334 -2.18 -8.33 -14.04
C SER A 334 -1.30 -8.29 -15.29
N PHE A 335 0.02 -8.14 -15.14
CA PHE A 335 0.94 -8.21 -16.28
C PHE A 335 1.01 -9.59 -16.91
N VAL A 336 0.98 -10.66 -16.12
CA VAL A 336 0.94 -12.03 -16.63
C VAL A 336 -0.33 -12.26 -17.45
N GLU A 337 -1.47 -11.75 -16.98
CA GLU A 337 -2.74 -11.82 -17.70
C GLU A 337 -2.65 -11.11 -19.06
N TYR A 338 -2.15 -9.85 -19.09
CA TYR A 338 -1.96 -9.10 -20.33
C TYR A 338 -1.05 -9.81 -21.35
N LEU A 339 0.00 -10.48 -20.88
CA LEU A 339 0.89 -11.24 -21.74
C LEU A 339 0.20 -12.46 -22.35
N SER A 340 -0.56 -13.20 -21.54
CA SER A 340 -1.29 -14.37 -22.02
C SER A 340 -2.28 -13.97 -23.10
N ASP A 341 -3.03 -12.88 -22.89
CA ASP A 341 -3.98 -12.36 -23.86
C ASP A 341 -3.30 -11.93 -25.16
N GLU A 342 -2.16 -11.22 -25.12
CA GLU A 342 -1.42 -10.87 -26.34
C GLU A 342 -0.96 -12.09 -27.13
N GLN A 343 -0.47 -13.13 -26.46
CA GLN A 343 -0.05 -14.36 -27.11
C GLN A 343 -1.24 -15.04 -27.78
N PHE A 344 -2.37 -15.16 -27.09
CA PHE A 344 -3.60 -15.70 -27.66
C PHE A 344 -4.09 -14.89 -28.86
N GLN A 345 -4.01 -13.56 -28.82
CA GLN A 345 -4.40 -12.73 -29.97
C GLN A 345 -3.45 -12.91 -31.16
N ARG A 346 -2.14 -13.00 -30.94
CA ARG A 346 -1.17 -13.28 -32.01
C ARG A 346 -1.39 -14.64 -32.66
N GLU A 347 -1.68 -15.66 -31.87
CA GLU A 347 -2.02 -16.99 -32.40
C GLU A 347 -3.32 -16.96 -33.21
N LYS A 348 -4.36 -16.27 -32.72
CA LYS A 348 -5.62 -16.08 -33.46
C LYS A 348 -5.37 -15.37 -34.78
N LEU A 349 -4.59 -14.28 -34.80
CA LEU A 349 -4.24 -13.56 -36.02
C LEU A 349 -3.45 -14.42 -37.01
N ARG A 350 -2.52 -15.24 -36.55
CA ARG A 350 -1.79 -16.19 -37.42
C ARG A 350 -2.73 -17.24 -38.01
N LYS A 351 -3.63 -17.79 -37.20
CA LYS A 351 -4.64 -18.75 -37.68
C LYS A 351 -5.56 -18.08 -38.69
N VAL A 352 -6.19 -16.95 -38.36
CA VAL A 352 -7.08 -16.22 -39.28
C VAL A 352 -6.35 -15.78 -40.55
N GLY A 353 -5.11 -15.31 -40.45
CA GLY A 353 -4.26 -15.00 -41.60
C GLY A 353 -4.03 -16.21 -42.49
N PHE A 354 -3.71 -17.37 -41.91
CA PHE A 354 -3.57 -18.63 -42.64
C PHE A 354 -4.88 -19.04 -43.34
N TRP A 355 -6.03 -18.98 -42.64
CA TRP A 355 -7.35 -19.25 -43.22
C TRP A 355 -7.70 -18.29 -44.36
N SER A 356 -7.39 -17.00 -44.22
CA SER A 356 -7.64 -15.99 -45.25
C SER A 356 -6.76 -16.19 -46.49
N LEU A 357 -5.49 -16.56 -46.29
CA LEU A 357 -4.57 -16.88 -47.38
C LEU A 357 -5.02 -18.15 -48.11
N GLN A 358 -5.42 -19.18 -47.35
CA GLN A 358 -5.96 -20.41 -47.92
C GLN A 358 -7.22 -20.15 -48.74
N PHE A 359 -8.13 -19.29 -48.25
CA PHE A 359 -9.32 -18.89 -48.97
C PHE A 359 -9.00 -18.09 -50.25
N MET A 360 -8.06 -17.15 -50.21
CA MET A 360 -7.61 -16.42 -51.41
C MET A 360 -7.00 -17.36 -52.46
N ILE A 361 -6.17 -18.32 -52.04
CA ILE A 361 -5.59 -19.32 -52.93
C ILE A 361 -6.71 -20.16 -53.59
N GLN A 362 -7.71 -20.58 -52.82
CA GLN A 362 -8.87 -21.31 -53.36
C GLN A 362 -9.66 -20.47 -54.37
N LEU A 363 -9.89 -19.18 -54.10
CA LEU A 363 -10.54 -18.26 -55.05
C LEU A 363 -9.76 -18.12 -56.35
N ILE A 364 -8.42 -17.99 -56.28
CA ILE A 364 -7.56 -17.94 -57.47
C ILE A 364 -7.66 -19.25 -58.26
N LEU A 365 -7.60 -20.40 -57.60
CA LEU A 365 -7.72 -21.71 -58.25
C LEU A 365 -9.10 -21.92 -58.90
N TRP A 366 -10.18 -21.50 -58.25
CA TRP A 366 -11.52 -21.54 -58.84
C TRP A 366 -11.66 -20.61 -60.04
N SER A 367 -11.06 -19.41 -59.99
CA SER A 367 -11.06 -18.49 -61.13
C SER A 367 -10.28 -19.03 -62.34
N LEU A 368 -9.20 -19.78 -62.11
CA LEU A 368 -8.40 -20.41 -63.15
C LEU A 368 -9.04 -21.67 -63.74
N SER A 369 -9.91 -22.36 -62.98
CA SER A 369 -10.65 -23.54 -63.45
C SER A 369 -11.96 -23.20 -64.19
N ALA A 370 -12.40 -21.93 -64.15
CA ALA A 370 -13.64 -21.46 -64.79
C ALA A 370 -13.41 -20.86 -66.20
N VAL A 371 -12.17 -20.96 -66.71
CA VAL A 371 -11.75 -20.66 -68.09
C VAL A 371 -11.29 -21.96 -68.72
#